data_AF-A0A953TS72-F1
#
_entry.id   AF-A0A953TS72-F1
#
_cell.length_a   1.000
_cell.length_b   1.000
_cell.length_c   1.000
_cell.angle_alpha   90.00
_cell.angle_beta   90.00
_cell.angle_gamma   90.00
#
_symmetry.space_group_name_H-M   'P 1'
#
loop_
_entity.id
_entity.type
_entity.pdbx_description
1 polymer ?
#
loop_
_entity_poly.entity_id
_entity_poly.type
_entity_poly.pdbx_seq_one_letter_code
_entity_poly.pdbx_strand_id
1 'polypeptide(L)'
;MRAFASALGVVVLLLGGSAMLAAPDQLTPQPGQMTQARVWVMNSGRTEAVPVNLRDATLDAPLRVLVANGEPGSGSTHALRVQLVPSVWDYQTVRVTDADDAARTLAKAGAEGWETTGIAWTTADGTTLLMKRPR
;
A
#
# COMPACT_ATOMS: atom_id res chain seq x y z
N MET A 1 -63.11 -33.84 2.95
CA MET A 1 -62.41 -32.60 3.35
C MET A 1 -60.91 -32.85 3.37
N ARG A 2 -60.23 -32.75 2.21
CA ARG A 2 -58.78 -32.97 2.06
C ARG A 2 -58.09 -31.88 1.22
N ALA A 3 -58.72 -30.71 1.10
CA ALA A 3 -58.26 -29.62 0.23
C ALA A 3 -57.79 -28.37 1.00
N PHE A 4 -58.05 -28.26 2.31
CA PHE A 4 -57.70 -27.06 3.08
C PHE A 4 -56.28 -27.08 3.66
N ALA A 5 -55.68 -28.26 3.84
CA ALA A 5 -54.32 -28.37 4.40
C ALA A 5 -53.22 -27.94 3.43
N SER A 6 -53.45 -28.07 2.12
CA SER A 6 -52.42 -27.81 1.10
C SER A 6 -52.29 -26.32 0.75
N ALA A 7 -53.31 -25.50 0.98
CA ALA A 7 -53.27 -24.07 0.68
C ALA A 7 -52.47 -23.26 1.71
N LEU A 8 -52.47 -23.68 2.98
CA LEU A 8 -51.78 -22.97 4.06
C LEU A 8 -50.25 -23.14 3.99
N GLY A 9 -49.78 -24.31 3.53
CA GLY A 9 -48.34 -24.58 3.42
C GLY A 9 -47.63 -23.77 2.32
N VAL A 10 -48.34 -23.44 1.24
CA VAL A 10 -47.76 -22.69 0.10
C VAL A 10 -47.56 -21.21 0.44
N VAL A 11 -48.42 -20.62 1.29
CA VAL A 11 -48.31 -19.19 1.68
C VAL A 11 -47.12 -18.95 2.62
N VAL A 12 -46.80 -19.89 3.52
CA VAL A 12 -45.66 -19.76 4.43
C VAL A 12 -44.32 -19.88 3.70
N LEU A 13 -44.23 -20.70 2.64
CA LEU A 13 -43.00 -20.83 1.85
C LEU A 13 -42.69 -19.62 0.96
N LEU A 14 -43.69 -18.84 0.54
CA LEU A 14 -43.49 -17.67 -0.32
C LEU A 14 -43.07 -16.40 0.46
N LEU A 15 -43.26 -16.36 1.78
CA LEU A 15 -42.88 -15.20 2.61
C LEU A 15 -41.45 -15.29 3.19
N GLY A 16 -40.78 -16.44 3.06
CA GLY A 16 -39.43 -16.65 3.62
C GLY A 16 -38.26 -16.25 2.71
N GLY A 17 -38.53 -15.76 1.48
CA GLY A 17 -37.55 -15.72 0.39
C GLY A 17 -36.74 -14.44 0.19
N SER A 18 -36.87 -13.41 1.03
CA SER A 18 -36.20 -12.12 0.80
C SER A 18 -35.48 -11.54 2.02
N ALA A 19 -34.85 -12.40 2.83
CA ALA A 19 -33.76 -11.95 3.67
C ALA A 19 -32.50 -11.81 2.80
N MET A 20 -32.32 -10.65 2.17
CA MET A 20 -31.00 -10.27 1.65
C MET A 20 -30.04 -10.31 2.84
N LEU A 21 -28.99 -11.13 2.74
CA LEU A 21 -27.83 -11.10 3.63
C LEU A 21 -27.18 -9.71 3.49
N ALA A 22 -27.73 -8.73 4.19
CA ALA A 22 -27.06 -7.46 4.42
C ALA A 22 -25.80 -7.77 5.23
N ALA A 23 -24.66 -7.30 4.75
CA ALA A 23 -23.42 -7.38 5.52
C ALA A 23 -23.67 -6.71 6.89
N PRO A 24 -23.19 -7.27 8.01
CA PRO A 24 -23.58 -6.86 9.38
C PRO A 24 -23.47 -5.36 9.73
N ASP A 25 -22.80 -4.54 8.91
CA ASP A 25 -22.56 -3.11 9.14
C ASP A 25 -23.06 -2.18 8.01
N GLN A 26 -23.97 -2.66 7.14
CA GLN A 26 -24.58 -1.83 6.10
C GLN A 26 -25.64 -0.88 6.69
N LEU A 27 -25.30 0.40 6.87
CA LEU A 27 -26.24 1.47 7.26
C LEU A 27 -27.09 2.01 6.08
N THR A 28 -27.02 1.38 4.91
CA THR A 28 -27.78 1.80 3.71
C THR A 28 -29.16 1.12 3.66
N PRO A 29 -30.27 1.87 3.75
CA PRO A 29 -31.62 1.30 3.85
C PRO A 29 -32.16 0.65 2.55
N GLN A 30 -31.52 0.85 1.39
CA GLN A 30 -31.99 0.28 0.11
C GLN A 30 -30.88 -0.44 -0.65
N PRO A 31 -31.19 -1.59 -1.30
CA PRO A 31 -30.27 -2.25 -2.22
C PRO A 31 -29.85 -1.31 -3.37
N GLY A 32 -28.55 -1.25 -3.67
CA GLY A 32 -28.00 -0.39 -4.73
C GLY A 32 -27.55 1.00 -4.27
N GLN A 33 -27.78 1.38 -3.02
CA GLN A 33 -27.19 2.61 -2.46
C GLN A 33 -25.69 2.41 -2.22
N MET A 34 -24.89 3.39 -2.65
CA MET A 34 -23.45 3.40 -2.38
C MET A 34 -23.20 3.43 -0.88
N THR A 35 -22.42 2.49 -0.38
CA THR A 35 -21.97 2.48 1.01
C THR A 35 -20.83 3.47 1.21
N GLN A 36 -20.73 4.02 2.41
CA GLN A 36 -19.59 4.86 2.78
C GLN A 36 -18.33 3.99 2.84
N ALA A 37 -17.38 4.21 1.93
CA ALA A 37 -16.10 3.53 1.96
C ALA A 37 -15.29 3.97 3.19
N ARG A 38 -14.98 3.04 4.07
CA ARG A 38 -14.01 3.23 5.17
C ARG A 38 -12.77 2.41 4.85
N VAL A 39 -11.64 3.08 4.66
CA VAL A 39 -10.35 2.44 4.41
C VAL A 39 -9.50 2.58 5.66
N TRP A 40 -9.09 1.45 6.23
CA TRP A 40 -8.12 1.39 7.31
C TRP A 40 -6.76 1.07 6.70
N VAL A 41 -5.77 1.94 6.94
CA VAL A 41 -4.38 1.68 6.59
C VAL A 41 -3.65 1.31 7.88
N MET A 42 -3.15 0.08 7.94
CA MET A 42 -2.40 -0.45 9.07
C MET A 42 -1.09 -1.03 8.55
N ASN A 43 0.03 -0.72 9.21
CA ASN A 43 1.28 -1.43 8.97
C ASN A 43 1.17 -2.78 9.67
N SER A 44 1.05 -3.86 8.91
CA SER A 44 0.64 -5.17 9.44
C SER A 44 1.81 -5.96 10.07
N GLY A 45 3.05 -5.54 9.83
CA GLY A 45 4.24 -6.17 10.40
C GLY A 45 5.44 -5.24 10.60
N ARG A 46 6.43 -5.67 11.38
CA ARG A 46 7.68 -4.91 11.66
C ARG A 46 8.50 -4.60 10.40
N THR A 47 8.29 -5.36 9.33
CA THR A 47 8.97 -5.22 8.03
C THR A 47 8.23 -4.30 7.06
N GLU A 48 7.01 -3.85 7.40
CA GLU A 48 6.18 -2.96 6.58
C GLU A 48 6.25 -1.51 7.08
N ALA A 49 7.46 -1.05 7.40
CA ALA A 49 7.65 0.33 7.79
C ALA A 49 7.36 1.25 6.60
N VAL A 50 6.27 2.02 6.68
CA VAL A 50 5.94 3.05 5.69
C VAL A 50 6.88 4.25 5.91
N PRO A 51 7.71 4.62 4.92
CA PRO A 51 8.61 5.75 5.07
C PRO A 51 7.84 7.07 5.08
N VAL A 52 8.14 7.93 6.04
CA VAL A 52 7.61 9.30 6.11
C VAL A 52 8.70 10.26 5.66
N ASN A 53 8.46 10.95 4.54
CA ASN A 53 9.33 12.03 4.07
C ASN A 53 8.78 13.39 4.55
N LEU A 54 9.56 14.07 5.38
CA LEU A 54 9.25 15.42 5.84
C LEU A 54 9.76 16.42 4.78
N ARG A 55 8.86 17.10 4.07
CA ARG A 55 9.23 18.05 3.00
C ARG A 55 9.43 19.49 3.51
N ASP A 56 8.65 19.90 4.51
CA ASP A 56 8.61 21.29 4.99
C ASP A 56 8.78 21.38 6.52
N ALA A 57 9.70 20.61 7.09
CA ALA A 57 10.02 20.68 8.51
C ALA A 57 11.00 21.84 8.79
N THR A 58 10.66 22.74 9.70
CA THR A 58 11.61 23.72 10.24
C THR A 58 12.66 23.00 11.07
N LEU A 59 13.92 23.01 10.61
CA LEU A 59 15.05 22.32 11.25
C LEU A 59 15.85 23.21 12.21
N ASP A 60 15.44 24.46 12.40
CA ASP A 60 16.09 25.41 13.33
C ASP A 60 15.86 25.03 14.80
N ALA A 61 14.94 24.10 15.05
CA ALA A 61 14.68 23.50 16.36
C ALA A 61 14.52 21.97 16.24
N PRO A 62 14.78 21.20 17.32
CA PRO A 62 14.57 19.76 17.33
C PRO A 62 13.11 19.38 17.05
N LEU A 63 12.91 18.42 16.15
CA LEU A 63 11.60 17.85 15.86
C LEU A 63 11.09 17.02 17.06
N ARG A 64 9.86 17.29 17.49
CA ARG A 64 9.18 16.48 18.52
C ARG A 64 8.51 15.28 17.87
N VAL A 65 8.81 14.08 18.37
CA VAL A 65 8.19 12.82 17.93
C VAL A 65 7.43 12.23 19.10
N LEU A 66 6.15 11.88 18.89
CA LEU A 66 5.32 11.19 19.85
C LEU A 66 5.14 9.73 19.42
N VAL A 67 5.55 8.78 20.25
CA VAL A 67 5.34 7.35 20.02
C VAL A 67 4.08 6.91 20.75
N ALA A 68 2.99 6.71 20.02
CA ALA A 68 1.67 6.40 20.59
C ALA A 68 1.58 5.02 21.28
N ASN A 69 2.52 4.10 20.98
CA ASN A 69 2.57 2.74 21.53
C ASN A 69 3.81 2.48 22.41
N GLY A 70 4.46 3.53 22.94
CA GLY A 70 5.49 3.36 23.97
C GLY A 70 4.86 2.89 25.29
N GLU A 71 5.61 2.21 26.16
CA GLU A 71 5.08 1.77 27.46
C GLU A 71 4.41 2.94 28.22
N PRO A 72 3.19 2.75 28.75
CA PRO A 72 2.51 3.77 29.53
C PRO A 72 3.28 4.01 30.84
N GLY A 73 3.95 5.15 30.95
CA GLY A 73 4.87 5.48 32.04
C GLY A 73 6.27 5.85 31.57
N SER A 74 6.62 5.54 30.33
CA SER A 74 7.77 6.14 29.65
C SER A 74 7.41 7.55 29.18
N GLY A 75 7.28 8.47 30.14
CA GLY A 75 7.45 9.91 29.90
C GLY A 75 8.90 10.19 29.50
N SER A 76 9.37 9.52 28.45
CA SER A 76 10.75 9.58 28.03
C SER A 76 10.96 10.93 27.35
N THR A 77 11.38 11.88 28.17
CA THR A 77 12.36 12.92 27.82
C THR A 77 13.68 12.35 27.27
N HIS A 78 13.73 11.07 26.88
CA HIS A 78 14.81 10.53 26.09
C HIS A 78 14.69 11.13 24.70
N ALA A 79 15.54 12.12 24.43
CA ALA A 79 15.76 12.61 23.10
C ALA A 79 15.99 11.40 22.18
N LEU A 80 15.05 11.15 21.28
CA LEU A 80 15.23 10.20 20.20
C LEU A 80 16.45 10.66 19.42
N ARG A 81 17.50 9.84 19.42
CA ARG A 81 18.74 10.16 18.71
C ARG A 81 18.47 9.99 17.22
N VAL A 82 17.95 11.04 16.59
CA VAL A 82 17.88 11.15 15.14
C VAL A 82 19.27 11.51 14.63
N GLN A 83 19.84 10.63 13.83
CA GLN A 83 21.06 10.92 13.07
C GLN A 83 20.67 11.02 11.60
N LEU A 84 21.08 12.10 10.96
CA LEU A 84 21.06 12.18 9.51
C LEU A 84 22.14 11.22 9.00
N VAL A 85 21.73 10.02 8.58
CA VAL A 85 22.61 9.08 7.89
C VAL A 85 22.40 9.27 6.40
N PRO A 86 23.40 9.76 5.64
CA PRO A 86 23.28 9.79 4.20
C PRO A 86 23.07 8.36 3.68
N SER A 87 22.06 8.18 2.84
CA SER A 87 21.83 6.90 2.17
C SER A 87 23.05 6.59 1.29
N VAL A 88 23.69 5.45 1.57
CA VAL A 88 24.78 4.93 0.74
C VAL A 88 24.12 4.19 -0.42
N TRP A 89 24.49 4.55 -1.65
CA TRP A 89 23.93 3.98 -2.87
C TRP A 89 24.99 3.17 -3.60
N ASP A 90 24.60 1.99 -4.09
CA ASP A 90 25.34 1.31 -5.14
C ASP A 90 24.89 1.84 -6.50
N TYR A 91 25.79 1.84 -7.49
CA TYR A 91 25.52 2.27 -8.86
C TYR A 91 25.94 1.21 -9.85
N GLN A 92 25.15 1.06 -10.92
CA GLN A 92 25.52 0.25 -12.07
C GLN A 92 25.01 0.87 -13.36
N THR A 93 25.56 0.42 -14.48
CA THR A 93 25.09 0.81 -15.82
C THR A 93 24.43 -0.38 -16.51
N VAL A 94 23.27 -0.14 -17.12
CA VAL A 94 22.58 -1.12 -17.96
C VAL A 94 22.54 -0.58 -19.38
N ARG A 95 23.05 -1.35 -20.34
CA ARG A 95 23.03 -1.02 -21.77
C ARG A 95 21.87 -1.73 -22.44
N VAL A 96 21.13 -1.00 -23.27
CA VAL A 96 20.04 -1.47 -24.10
C VAL A 96 20.32 -1.06 -25.54
N THR A 97 20.37 -2.03 -26.45
CA THR A 97 20.54 -1.82 -27.89
C THR A 97 19.22 -2.01 -28.63
N ASP A 98 19.18 -1.67 -29.93
CA ASP A 98 17.96 -1.82 -30.74
C ASP A 98 17.54 -3.28 -30.94
N ALA A 99 18.46 -4.23 -30.73
CA ALA A 99 18.18 -5.66 -30.76
C ALA A 99 17.58 -6.19 -29.43
N ASP A 100 17.65 -5.39 -28.36
CA ASP A 100 17.23 -5.81 -27.03
C ASP A 100 15.76 -5.49 -26.74
N ASP A 101 15.10 -6.38 -25.99
CA ASP A 101 13.84 -6.07 -25.31
C ASP A 101 14.16 -5.20 -24.08
N ALA A 102 14.02 -3.89 -24.25
CA ALA A 102 14.31 -2.90 -23.21
C ALA A 102 13.55 -3.16 -21.91
N ALA A 103 12.26 -3.50 -22.01
CA ALA A 103 11.41 -3.74 -20.85
C ALA A 103 11.89 -4.96 -20.06
N ARG A 104 12.21 -6.05 -20.75
CA ARG A 104 12.75 -7.27 -20.11
C ARG A 104 14.11 -7.04 -19.47
N THR A 105 14.99 -6.30 -20.16
CA THR A 105 16.34 -6.00 -19.66
C THR A 105 16.28 -5.17 -18.37
N LEU A 106 15.46 -4.12 -18.35
CA LEU A 106 15.25 -3.29 -17.17
C LEU A 106 14.49 -4.03 -16.05
N ALA A 107 13.53 -4.89 -16.39
CA ALA A 107 12.81 -5.69 -15.39
C ALA A 107 13.74 -6.66 -14.64
N LYS A 108 14.74 -7.23 -15.30
CA LYS A 108 15.76 -8.06 -14.64
C LYS A 108 16.54 -7.25 -13.60
N ALA A 109 17.02 -6.06 -13.96
CA ALA A 109 17.72 -5.19 -13.02
C ALA A 109 16.78 -4.71 -11.88
N GLY A 110 15.52 -4.41 -12.20
CA GLY A 110 14.51 -4.05 -11.20
C GLY A 110 14.24 -5.17 -10.19
N ALA A 111 14.23 -6.43 -10.62
CA ALA A 111 14.09 -7.58 -9.72
C ALA A 111 15.26 -7.74 -8.73
N GLU A 112 16.42 -7.17 -9.04
CA GLU A 112 17.60 -7.11 -8.17
C GLU A 112 17.65 -5.84 -7.29
N GLY A 113 16.57 -5.04 -7.29
CA GLY A 113 16.41 -3.83 -6.48
C GLY A 113 16.99 -2.57 -7.11
N TRP A 114 17.35 -2.59 -8.39
CA TRP A 114 17.88 -1.42 -9.08
C TRP A 114 16.78 -0.52 -9.64
N GLU A 115 16.96 0.79 -9.45
CA GLU A 115 16.07 1.85 -9.93
C GLU A 115 16.81 2.76 -10.93
N THR A 116 16.11 3.32 -11.91
CA THR A 116 16.71 4.26 -12.88
C THR A 116 16.97 5.63 -12.24
N THR A 117 18.11 6.27 -12.57
CA THR A 117 18.46 7.60 -12.04
C THR A 117 18.02 8.77 -12.93
N GLY A 118 17.42 8.48 -14.09
CA GLY A 118 17.14 9.48 -15.14
C GLY A 118 18.37 9.91 -15.95
N ILE A 119 19.57 9.43 -15.60
CA ILE A 119 20.79 9.68 -16.37
C ILE A 119 20.94 8.56 -17.41
N ALA A 120 21.04 8.97 -18.68
CA ALA A 120 21.27 8.08 -19.79
C ALA A 120 22.22 8.71 -20.82
N TRP A 121 22.98 7.86 -21.49
CA TRP A 121 23.82 8.23 -22.62
C TRP A 121 23.41 7.40 -23.83
N THR A 122 23.12 8.07 -24.94
CA THR A 122 22.77 7.41 -26.19
C THR A 122 23.94 7.52 -27.15
N THR A 123 24.31 6.39 -27.73
CA THR A 123 25.34 6.24 -28.76
C THR A 123 24.71 5.59 -30.00
N ALA A 124 25.44 5.55 -31.12
CA ALA A 124 24.98 4.82 -32.32
C ALA A 124 24.69 3.33 -32.02
N ASP A 125 25.39 2.77 -31.03
CA ASP A 125 25.33 1.36 -30.66
C ASP A 125 24.32 1.08 -29.53
N GLY A 126 23.46 2.04 -29.17
CA GLY A 126 22.42 1.90 -28.14
C GLY A 126 22.48 2.90 -26.99
N THR A 127 21.56 2.72 -26.03
CA THR A 127 21.36 3.58 -24.86
C THR A 127 21.86 2.90 -23.59
N THR A 128 22.69 3.60 -22.82
CA THR A 128 23.16 3.18 -21.50
C THR A 128 22.45 3.99 -20.42
N LEU A 129 21.84 3.31 -19.45
CA LEU A 129 21.17 3.92 -18.31
C LEU A 129 22.00 3.74 -17.05
N LEU A 130 22.15 4.79 -16.25
CA LEU A 130 22.64 4.68 -14.88
C LEU A 130 21.49 4.25 -13.96
N MET A 131 21.76 3.25 -13.14
CA MET A 131 20.83 2.75 -12.14
C MET A 131 21.47 2.83 -10.75
N LYS A 132 20.62 2.95 -9.73
CA LYS A 132 21.01 3.02 -8.33
C LYS A 132 20.23 2.02 -7.50
N ARG A 133 20.77 1.60 -6.36
CA ARG A 133 20.00 0.91 -5.30
C ARG A 133 20.56 1.27 -3.93
N PRO A 134 19.72 1.25 -2.87
CA PRO A 134 20.23 1.38 -1.51
C PRO A 134 21.18 0.22 -1.21
N ARG A 135 22.26 0.51 -0.48
CA ARG A 135 23.18 -0.51 0.03
C ARG A 135 22.63 -1.18 1.29
#